data_AF-A0A1V2PI07-F1
#
_entry.id   AF-A0A1V2PI07-F1
#
_cell.length_a   1.000
_cell.length_b   1.000
_cell.length_c   1.000
_cell.angle_alpha   90.00
_cell.angle_beta   90.00
_cell.angle_gamma   90.00
#
_symmetry.space_group_name_H-M   'P 1'
#
loop_
_entity.id
_entity.type
_entity.pdbx_description
1 polymer ?
#
loop_
_entity_poly.entity_id
_entity_poly.type
_entity_poly.pdbx_seq_one_letter_code
_entity_poly.pdbx_strand_id
1 'polypeptide(L)'
;MTSLLLPLHGIGGRQDLPVPFGLAVGGAAVAIALSFVVLGLAWRSPKYRGDASGRPLPDGVTRTVDAAWFRWVVRLVGLAVFLYAMVSLLFGVDRLTNPIFGFVYILVWVGLVPLSLLLGPVWRTLNPLRTIHLLLSKLLRQPASRGVLELPKWVGLWPAALGIFAFTWLELVAPDRATLPVLQAWIALYVVITLFGAILFGDRWFASGDPFEAYATLLARMSPWGRRTDGALVLRRPLENLDGLKVQPGLVGLVAALLGSTAYDGFSNSSAWIGWAQNSGYSMTLLGTLMLIAFILFVLITYSGATLLAGRLSDSSRTSLPGLFAHSVVPIAFGYVVAHYLTLFILEGQRTLIYLSDPLSNGANVFGTGLLAVNTGITNHSTAISVIQVLAVVCGHLLGVVSAHDRAVALFPRHKALAGQVPLLVVMVGYTAGGLLLLFSS
;
A
#
# COMPACT_ATOMS: atom_id res chain seq x y z
N MET A 1 -16.59 46.31 29.13
CA MET A 1 -17.48 45.28 28.56
C MET A 1 -16.63 44.38 27.70
N THR A 2 -16.31 43.20 28.22
CA THR A 2 -15.41 42.21 27.63
C THR A 2 -16.14 41.51 26.49
N SER A 3 -15.67 41.70 25.26
CA SER A 3 -16.19 41.01 24.08
C SER A 3 -15.77 39.54 24.17
N LEU A 4 -16.73 38.67 24.49
CA LEU A 4 -16.61 37.23 24.29
C LEU A 4 -16.41 36.96 22.79
N LEU A 5 -15.17 36.66 22.39
CA LEU A 5 -14.90 36.01 21.12
C LEU A 5 -15.29 34.55 21.24
N LEU A 6 -16.53 34.23 20.87
CA LEU A 6 -16.96 32.86 20.56
C LEU A 6 -16.28 32.46 19.24
N PRO A 7 -15.42 31.43 19.20
CA PRO A 7 -14.94 30.89 17.94
C PRO A 7 -16.12 30.17 17.26
N LEU A 8 -16.75 30.79 16.26
CA LEU A 8 -17.57 30.09 15.28
C LEU A 8 -16.65 29.30 14.35
N HIS A 9 -16.23 28.10 14.76
CA HIS A 9 -15.67 27.10 13.85
C HIS A 9 -16.73 26.02 13.60
N GLY A 10 -17.59 26.28 12.63
CA GLY A 10 -18.56 25.32 12.10
C GLY A 10 -17.96 24.46 10.99
N ILE A 11 -16.83 23.79 11.26
CA ILE A 11 -16.38 22.57 10.57
C ILE A 11 -15.56 21.81 11.61
N GLY A 12 -16.15 20.78 12.21
CA GLY A 12 -15.45 19.90 13.14
C GLY A 12 -14.27 19.23 12.44
N GLY A 13 -13.06 19.38 12.99
CA GLY A 13 -11.95 18.51 12.62
C GLY A 13 -12.24 17.08 13.07
N ARG A 14 -11.51 16.06 12.58
CA ARG A 14 -11.70 14.66 13.06
C ARG A 14 -11.35 14.45 14.53
N GLN A 15 -11.06 15.51 15.30
CA GLN A 15 -11.13 15.47 16.76
C GLN A 15 -12.55 15.16 17.28
N ASP A 16 -13.58 15.31 16.43
CA ASP A 16 -14.98 14.95 16.71
C ASP A 16 -15.32 13.49 16.33
N LEU A 17 -14.34 12.58 16.23
CA LEU A 17 -14.65 11.15 16.13
C LEU A 17 -15.41 10.74 17.42
N PRO A 18 -16.54 10.01 17.35
CA PRO A 18 -17.34 9.64 18.52
C PRO A 18 -16.61 8.72 19.52
N VAL A 19 -15.39 8.30 19.20
CA VAL A 19 -14.54 7.45 20.03
C VAL A 19 -13.59 8.33 20.84
N PRO A 20 -13.61 8.28 22.19
CA PRO A 20 -12.71 9.09 23.00
C PRO A 20 -11.23 8.77 22.71
N PHE A 21 -10.47 9.78 22.29
CA PHE A 21 -9.07 9.64 21.87
C PHE A 21 -8.20 8.90 22.90
N GLY A 22 -8.28 9.29 24.17
CA GLY A 22 -7.49 8.67 25.24
C GLY A 22 -7.79 7.18 25.43
N LEU A 23 -9.07 6.79 25.28
CA LEU A 23 -9.47 5.39 25.36
C LEU A 23 -9.00 4.60 24.12
N ALA A 24 -9.05 5.19 22.93
CA ALA A 24 -8.58 4.55 21.70
C ALA A 24 -7.07 4.27 21.78
N VAL A 25 -6.25 5.28 22.12
CA VAL A 25 -4.79 5.14 22.21
C VAL A 25 -4.39 4.22 23.36
N GLY A 26 -4.95 4.45 24.56
CA GLY A 26 -4.65 3.62 25.73
C GLY A 26 -5.06 2.16 25.52
N GLY A 27 -6.28 1.93 25.01
CA GLY A 27 -6.80 0.60 24.69
C GLY A 27 -5.97 -0.12 23.64
N ALA A 28 -5.55 0.57 22.57
CA ALA A 28 -4.69 0.00 21.54
C ALA A 28 -3.30 -0.39 22.08
N ALA A 29 -2.67 0.49 22.87
CA ALA A 29 -1.38 0.20 23.48
C ALA A 29 -1.44 -1.00 24.43
N VAL A 30 -2.48 -1.07 25.27
CA VAL A 30 -2.73 -2.21 26.16
C VAL A 30 -3.01 -3.48 25.35
N ALA A 31 -3.83 -3.43 24.30
CA ALA A 31 -4.13 -4.58 23.46
C ALA A 31 -2.85 -5.16 22.82
N ILE A 32 -1.97 -4.31 22.32
CA ILE A 32 -0.69 -4.74 21.74
C ILE A 32 0.23 -5.33 22.80
N ALA A 33 0.40 -4.67 23.94
CA ALA A 33 1.22 -5.16 25.03
C ALA A 33 0.72 -6.52 25.56
N LEU A 34 -0.59 -6.67 25.78
CA LEU A 34 -1.20 -7.92 26.21
C LEU A 34 -1.08 -9.01 25.14
N SER A 35 -1.27 -8.68 23.86
CA SER A 35 -1.08 -9.64 22.77
C SER A 35 0.32 -10.24 22.77
N PHE A 36 1.33 -9.42 23.07
CA PHE A 36 2.71 -9.85 23.16
C PHE A 36 2.94 -10.84 24.32
N VAL A 37 2.38 -10.55 25.50
CA VAL A 37 2.43 -11.45 26.65
C VAL A 37 1.75 -12.78 26.33
N VAL A 38 0.55 -12.74 25.75
CA VAL A 38 -0.20 -13.93 25.36
C VAL A 38 0.56 -14.77 24.34
N LEU A 39 1.14 -14.14 23.32
CA LEU A 39 1.94 -14.83 22.30
C LEU A 39 3.20 -15.46 22.92
N GLY A 40 3.92 -14.73 23.77
CA GLY A 40 5.10 -15.24 24.48
C GLY A 40 4.80 -16.48 25.33
N LEU A 41 3.61 -16.56 25.93
CA LEU A 41 3.20 -17.71 26.74
C LEU A 41 2.67 -18.88 25.91
N ALA A 42 1.83 -18.61 24.90
CA ALA A 42 1.03 -19.60 24.17
C ALA A 42 1.61 -20.03 22.80
N TRP A 43 2.60 -19.30 22.27
CA TRP A 43 3.16 -19.51 20.93
C TRP A 43 4.67 -19.73 20.97
N ARG A 44 5.11 -20.81 21.63
CA ARG A 44 6.53 -21.10 21.90
C ARG A 44 7.30 -21.77 20.75
N SER A 45 6.60 -22.13 19.67
CA SER A 45 7.18 -22.73 18.46
C SER A 45 6.58 -22.09 17.22
N PRO A 46 7.35 -21.95 16.13
CA PRO A 46 6.81 -21.41 14.89
C PRO A 46 5.67 -22.31 14.38
N LYS A 47 4.57 -21.69 13.97
CA LYS A 47 3.37 -22.37 13.45
C LYS A 47 3.23 -22.19 11.95
N TYR A 48 3.78 -21.12 11.37
CA TYR A 48 3.69 -20.90 9.93
C TYR A 48 4.78 -21.65 9.17
N ARG A 49 4.41 -22.18 8.00
CA ARG A 49 5.33 -22.91 7.11
C ARG A 49 5.53 -22.22 5.76
N GLY A 50 5.14 -20.95 5.66
CA GLY A 50 5.28 -20.13 4.46
C GLY A 50 4.79 -20.82 3.18
N ASP A 51 5.64 -20.79 2.14
CA ASP A 51 5.34 -21.33 0.81
C ASP A 51 5.13 -22.86 0.75
N ALA A 52 5.46 -23.60 1.81
CA ALA A 52 5.22 -25.06 1.88
C ALA A 52 3.79 -25.42 2.35
N SER A 53 3.01 -24.44 2.82
CA SER A 53 1.69 -24.67 3.42
C SER A 53 0.53 -24.52 2.42
N GLY A 54 -0.69 -24.76 2.90
CA GLY A 54 -1.95 -24.55 2.17
C GLY A 54 -2.58 -25.85 1.67
N ARG A 55 -3.89 -25.80 1.48
CA ARG A 55 -4.67 -26.91 0.90
C ARG A 55 -4.75 -26.72 -0.62
N PRO A 56 -4.33 -27.71 -1.43
CA PRO A 56 -4.43 -27.60 -2.89
C PRO A 56 -5.89 -27.48 -3.30
N LEU A 57 -6.14 -26.56 -4.22
CA LEU A 57 -7.42 -26.48 -4.93
C LEU A 57 -7.48 -27.58 -5.99
N PRO A 58 -8.69 -27.94 -6.48
CA PRO A 58 -8.83 -28.90 -7.56
C PRO A 58 -7.98 -28.50 -8.78
N ASP A 59 -7.33 -29.48 -9.42
CA ASP A 59 -6.40 -29.24 -10.53
C ASP A 59 -7.02 -28.46 -11.69
N GLY A 60 -8.34 -28.58 -11.89
CA GLY A 60 -9.09 -27.80 -12.87
C GLY A 60 -8.99 -26.29 -12.63
N VAL A 61 -9.02 -25.84 -11.37
CA VAL A 61 -8.91 -24.41 -11.01
C VAL A 61 -7.50 -23.90 -11.33
N THR A 62 -6.46 -24.65 -10.90
CA THR A 62 -5.07 -24.32 -11.21
C THR A 62 -4.84 -24.24 -12.72
N ARG A 63 -5.35 -25.24 -13.48
CA ARG A 63 -5.26 -25.27 -14.94
C ARG A 63 -5.97 -24.09 -15.60
N THR A 64 -7.16 -23.71 -15.13
CA THR A 64 -7.90 -22.57 -15.68
C THR A 64 -7.17 -21.24 -15.43
N VAL A 65 -6.69 -21.01 -14.21
CA VAL A 65 -5.93 -19.79 -13.86
C VAL A 65 -4.60 -19.72 -14.63
N ASP A 66 -3.98 -20.87 -14.90
CA ASP A 66 -2.74 -20.95 -15.68
C ASP A 66 -2.94 -21.00 -17.20
N ALA A 67 -4.18 -21.21 -17.66
CA ALA A 67 -4.48 -21.29 -19.06
C ALA A 67 -4.15 -19.98 -19.78
N ALA A 68 -3.55 -20.11 -20.96
CA ALA A 68 -3.17 -18.97 -21.77
C ALA A 68 -4.37 -18.07 -22.10
N TRP A 69 -5.53 -18.66 -22.44
CA TRP A 69 -6.74 -17.90 -22.76
C TRP A 69 -7.18 -17.02 -21.60
N PHE A 70 -7.20 -17.55 -20.37
CA PHE A 70 -7.65 -16.80 -19.18
C PHE A 70 -6.70 -15.65 -18.88
N ARG A 71 -5.38 -15.91 -18.93
CA ARG A 71 -4.35 -14.87 -18.77
C ARG A 71 -4.45 -13.80 -19.85
N TRP A 72 -4.79 -14.16 -21.10
CA TRP A 72 -5.00 -13.19 -22.18
C TRP A 72 -6.27 -12.37 -21.97
N VAL A 73 -7.36 -12.96 -21.50
CA VAL A 73 -8.58 -12.21 -21.16
C VAL A 73 -8.28 -11.15 -20.10
N VAL A 74 -7.63 -11.51 -18.99
CA VAL A 74 -7.26 -10.55 -17.93
C VAL A 74 -6.33 -9.44 -18.45
N ARG A 75 -5.34 -9.79 -19.29
CA ARG A 75 -4.43 -8.82 -19.92
C ARG A 75 -5.15 -7.84 -20.84
N LEU A 76 -6.04 -8.35 -21.68
CA LEU A 76 -6.81 -7.53 -22.63
C LEU A 76 -7.81 -6.63 -21.90
N VAL A 77 -8.44 -7.11 -20.83
CA VAL A 77 -9.28 -6.27 -19.96
C VAL A 77 -8.45 -5.13 -19.35
N GLY A 78 -7.29 -5.44 -18.77
CA GLY A 78 -6.40 -4.42 -18.19
C GLY A 78 -5.93 -3.39 -19.22
N LEU A 79 -5.56 -3.85 -20.43
CA LEU A 79 -5.19 -2.97 -21.54
C LEU A 79 -6.37 -2.10 -22.01
N ALA A 80 -7.57 -2.68 -22.16
CA ALA A 80 -8.75 -1.94 -22.59
C ALA A 80 -9.14 -0.85 -21.57
N VAL A 81 -9.14 -1.19 -20.27
CA VAL A 81 -9.41 -0.22 -19.19
C VAL A 81 -8.37 0.90 -19.19
N PHE A 82 -7.09 0.56 -19.36
CA PHE A 82 -6.02 1.56 -19.47
C PHE A 82 -6.21 2.49 -20.67
N LEU A 83 -6.43 1.93 -21.86
CA LEU A 83 -6.64 2.72 -23.08
C LEU A 83 -7.87 3.62 -22.95
N TYR A 84 -8.93 3.14 -22.31
CA TYR A 84 -10.12 3.94 -22.02
C TYR A 84 -9.78 5.12 -21.09
N ALA A 85 -9.05 4.90 -20.01
CA ALA A 85 -8.60 5.98 -19.13
C ALA A 85 -7.69 6.99 -19.86
N MET A 86 -6.84 6.52 -20.77
CA MET A 86 -5.98 7.40 -21.59
C MET A 86 -6.77 8.34 -22.50
N VAL A 87 -8.00 7.99 -22.90
CA VAL A 87 -8.87 8.93 -23.64
C VAL A 87 -9.13 10.18 -22.81
N SER A 88 -9.45 10.02 -21.53
CA SER A 88 -9.67 11.14 -20.60
C SER A 88 -8.40 11.93 -20.29
N LEU A 89 -7.25 11.25 -20.25
CA LEU A 89 -5.95 11.91 -20.04
C LEU A 89 -5.54 12.78 -21.23
N LEU A 90 -5.71 12.28 -22.46
CA LEU A 90 -5.14 12.89 -23.67
C LEU A 90 -6.11 13.86 -24.35
N PHE A 91 -7.41 13.58 -24.30
CA PHE A 91 -8.44 14.33 -25.02
C PHE A 91 -9.48 14.96 -24.07
N GLY A 92 -9.45 14.62 -22.78
CA GLY A 92 -10.37 15.18 -21.81
C GLY A 92 -10.06 16.63 -21.45
N VAL A 93 -11.00 17.27 -20.77
CA VAL A 93 -10.88 18.67 -20.31
C VAL A 93 -10.18 18.70 -18.95
N ASP A 94 -9.34 19.71 -18.71
CA ASP A 94 -8.66 19.90 -17.43
C ASP A 94 -9.63 20.45 -16.37
N ARG A 95 -10.42 19.55 -15.80
CA ARG A 95 -11.42 19.81 -14.75
C ARG A 95 -11.38 18.69 -13.73
N LEU A 96 -11.73 18.99 -12.49
CA LEU A 96 -11.85 17.98 -11.43
C LEU A 96 -12.88 16.88 -11.72
N THR A 97 -13.81 17.11 -12.67
CA THR A 97 -14.76 16.11 -13.17
C THR A 97 -14.14 15.12 -14.14
N ASN A 98 -12.91 15.36 -14.62
CA ASN A 98 -12.22 14.43 -15.50
C ASN A 98 -11.92 13.14 -14.73
N PRO A 99 -12.40 11.97 -15.20
CA PRO A 99 -12.29 10.73 -14.45
C PRO A 99 -10.84 10.24 -14.28
N ILE A 100 -9.87 10.77 -15.03
CA ILE A 100 -8.49 10.30 -14.96
C ILE A 100 -7.86 10.49 -13.58
N PHE A 101 -8.18 11.58 -12.88
CA PHE A 101 -7.64 11.85 -11.54
C PHE A 101 -8.13 10.78 -10.56
N GLY A 102 -9.43 10.53 -10.53
CA GLY A 102 -10.03 9.48 -9.71
C GLY A 102 -9.56 8.08 -10.13
N PHE A 103 -9.36 7.84 -11.43
CA PHE A 103 -8.86 6.57 -11.93
C PHE A 103 -7.46 6.26 -11.37
N VAL A 104 -6.53 7.22 -11.43
CA VAL A 104 -5.15 7.02 -10.96
C VAL A 104 -5.08 7.01 -9.43
N TYR A 105 -5.62 8.02 -8.76
CA TYR A 105 -5.48 8.18 -7.31
C TYR A 105 -6.40 7.27 -6.50
N ILE A 106 -7.55 6.88 -7.03
CA ILE A 106 -8.54 6.08 -6.28
C ILE A 106 -8.59 4.65 -6.80
N LEU A 107 -8.87 4.44 -8.10
CA LEU A 107 -9.08 3.09 -8.62
C LEU A 107 -7.79 2.29 -8.75
N VAL A 108 -6.70 2.90 -9.21
CA VAL A 108 -5.38 2.25 -9.29
C VAL A 108 -4.73 2.22 -7.91
N TRP A 109 -4.44 3.37 -7.30
CA TRP A 109 -3.69 3.39 -6.05
C TRP A 109 -4.42 2.67 -4.90
N VAL A 110 -5.63 3.11 -4.55
CA VAL A 110 -6.38 2.52 -3.44
C VAL A 110 -7.05 1.21 -3.85
N GLY A 111 -7.65 1.14 -5.04
CA GLY A 111 -8.41 -0.03 -5.51
C GLY A 111 -7.55 -1.27 -5.75
N LEU A 112 -6.24 -1.12 -6.01
CA LEU A 112 -5.34 -2.27 -6.09
C LEU A 112 -5.20 -3.02 -4.77
N VAL A 113 -5.43 -2.38 -3.62
CA VAL A 113 -5.35 -3.03 -2.30
C VAL A 113 -6.40 -4.11 -2.12
N PRO A 114 -7.72 -3.81 -2.12
CA PRO A 114 -8.73 -4.84 -1.97
C PRO A 114 -8.67 -5.85 -3.12
N LEU A 115 -8.35 -5.41 -4.34
CA LEU A 115 -8.22 -6.31 -5.49
C LEU A 115 -7.10 -7.34 -5.28
N SER A 116 -5.95 -6.90 -4.74
CA SER A 116 -4.81 -7.79 -4.48
C SER A 116 -5.06 -8.73 -3.30
N LEU A 117 -5.79 -8.27 -2.28
CA LEU A 117 -6.17 -9.10 -1.13
C LEU A 117 -7.20 -10.17 -1.52
N LEU A 118 -8.14 -9.83 -2.39
CA LEU A 118 -9.21 -10.73 -2.79
C LEU A 118 -8.81 -11.68 -3.92
N LEU A 119 -7.91 -11.29 -4.83
CA LEU A 119 -7.60 -12.06 -6.03
C LEU A 119 -6.12 -12.48 -6.13
N GLY A 120 -5.29 -12.13 -5.14
CA GLY A 120 -3.84 -12.37 -5.20
C GLY A 120 -3.12 -11.34 -6.08
N PRO A 121 -1.95 -11.67 -6.67
CA PRO A 121 -1.10 -10.68 -7.35
C PRO A 121 -1.62 -10.35 -8.77
N VAL A 122 -2.84 -9.84 -8.86
CA VAL A 122 -3.58 -9.62 -10.12
C VAL A 122 -2.89 -8.62 -11.05
N TRP A 123 -2.17 -7.63 -10.51
CA TRP A 123 -1.49 -6.62 -11.31
C TRP A 123 -0.41 -7.24 -12.21
N ARG A 124 0.20 -8.36 -11.81
CA ARG A 124 1.18 -9.09 -12.66
C ARG A 124 0.60 -9.50 -14.02
N THR A 125 -0.71 -9.67 -14.11
CA THR A 125 -1.43 -9.99 -15.35
C THR A 125 -2.24 -8.82 -15.88
N LEU A 126 -2.82 -8.00 -15.01
CA LEU A 126 -3.68 -6.86 -15.39
C LEU A 126 -2.87 -5.65 -15.88
N ASN A 127 -1.58 -5.57 -15.55
CA ASN A 127 -0.72 -4.44 -15.90
C ASN A 127 -0.70 -4.18 -17.43
N PRO A 128 -1.18 -3.01 -17.89
CA PRO A 128 -1.28 -2.69 -19.30
C PRO A 128 0.10 -2.57 -19.96
N LEU A 129 1.10 -2.02 -19.27
CA LEU A 129 2.45 -1.83 -19.80
C LEU A 129 3.17 -3.17 -19.99
N ARG A 130 2.93 -4.13 -19.10
CA ARG A 130 3.43 -5.50 -19.26
C ARG A 130 2.78 -6.21 -20.44
N THR A 131 1.53 -5.89 -20.74
CA THR A 131 0.82 -6.42 -21.91
C THR A 131 1.32 -5.77 -23.20
N ILE A 132 1.55 -4.46 -23.22
CA ILE A 132 2.16 -3.73 -24.34
C ILE A 132 3.56 -4.30 -24.64
N HIS A 133 4.42 -4.44 -23.63
CA HIS A 133 5.75 -5.03 -23.79
C HIS A 133 5.69 -6.45 -24.37
N LEU A 134 4.76 -7.28 -23.89
CA LEU A 134 4.56 -8.63 -24.42
C LEU A 134 4.11 -8.63 -25.89
N LEU A 135 3.19 -7.74 -26.26
CA LEU A 135 2.72 -7.60 -27.64
C LEU A 135 3.83 -7.12 -28.58
N LEU A 136 4.61 -6.12 -28.15
CA LEU A 136 5.78 -5.64 -28.89
C LEU A 136 6.84 -6.73 -29.06
N SER A 137 7.15 -7.47 -27.99
CA SER A 137 8.09 -8.60 -28.05
C SER A 137 7.63 -9.68 -29.02
N LYS A 138 6.32 -10.02 -29.01
CA LYS A 138 5.73 -10.97 -29.97
C LYS A 138 5.80 -10.46 -31.41
N LEU A 139 5.50 -9.19 -31.66
CA LEU A 139 5.55 -8.57 -32.98
C LEU A 139 6.98 -8.59 -33.54
N LEU A 140 7.97 -8.29 -32.69
CA LEU A 140 9.40 -8.34 -33.01
C LEU A 140 9.97 -9.77 -33.02
N ARG A 141 9.16 -10.80 -32.72
CA ARG A 141 9.56 -12.22 -32.61
C ARG A 141 10.70 -12.46 -31.62
N GLN A 142 10.74 -11.68 -30.54
CA GLN A 142 11.72 -11.82 -29.46
C GLN A 142 11.07 -12.36 -28.18
N PRO A 143 11.79 -13.17 -27.37
CA PRO A 143 11.28 -13.58 -26.05
C PRO A 143 11.14 -12.37 -25.14
N ALA A 144 9.95 -12.14 -24.56
CA ALA A 144 9.70 -11.00 -23.66
C ALA A 144 10.59 -11.00 -22.39
N SER A 145 11.15 -12.16 -22.03
CA SER A 145 12.09 -12.34 -20.93
C SER A 145 13.53 -11.93 -21.28
N ARG A 146 13.84 -11.73 -22.56
CA ARG A 146 15.18 -11.37 -23.03
C ARG A 146 15.32 -9.85 -23.00
N GLY A 147 16.00 -9.33 -21.97
CA GLY A 147 16.50 -7.96 -21.96
C GLY A 147 17.80 -7.81 -22.74
N VAL A 148 18.16 -6.57 -23.04
CA VAL A 148 19.51 -6.20 -23.56
C VAL A 148 20.60 -6.44 -22.50
N LEU A 149 20.24 -6.30 -21.23
CA LEU A 149 21.10 -6.42 -20.05
C LEU A 149 20.47 -7.37 -19.03
N GLU A 150 21.29 -7.99 -18.19
CA GLU A 150 20.81 -8.72 -17.01
C GLU A 150 20.56 -7.74 -15.85
N LEU A 151 19.40 -7.85 -15.20
CA LEU A 151 19.11 -7.04 -14.01
C LEU A 151 20.02 -7.46 -12.86
N PRO A 152 20.89 -6.56 -12.34
CA PRO A 152 21.78 -6.91 -11.24
C PRO A 152 21.00 -7.27 -9.99
N LYS A 153 21.39 -8.35 -9.30
CA LYS A 153 20.67 -8.87 -8.12
C LYS A 153 20.55 -7.86 -6.97
N TRP A 154 21.47 -6.91 -6.87
CA TRP A 154 21.47 -5.88 -5.82
C TRP A 154 20.39 -4.80 -6.02
N VAL A 155 19.87 -4.64 -7.25
CA VAL A 155 18.80 -3.67 -7.55
C VAL A 155 17.52 -4.04 -6.81
N GLY A 156 17.14 -5.32 -6.84
CA GLY A 156 15.99 -5.85 -6.11
C GLY A 156 14.70 -5.03 -6.34
N LEU A 157 14.17 -4.46 -5.27
CA LEU A 157 12.95 -3.63 -5.21
C LEU A 157 13.25 -2.13 -5.02
N TRP A 158 14.52 -1.69 -5.09
CA TRP A 158 14.84 -0.27 -4.94
C TRP A 158 14.16 0.63 -5.97
N PRO A 159 14.08 0.28 -7.27
CA PRO A 159 13.39 1.13 -8.24
C PRO A 159 11.88 1.23 -7.94
N ALA A 160 11.24 0.13 -7.51
CA ALA A 160 9.86 0.19 -7.05
C ALA A 160 9.68 1.05 -5.78
N ALA A 161 10.60 0.98 -4.81
CA ALA A 161 10.57 1.84 -3.63
C ALA A 161 10.67 3.34 -3.99
N LEU A 162 11.57 3.68 -4.93
CA LEU A 162 11.66 5.03 -5.48
C LEU A 162 10.41 5.42 -6.27
N GLY A 163 9.80 4.48 -6.99
CA GLY A 163 8.53 4.68 -7.68
C GLY A 163 7.37 4.97 -6.73
N ILE A 164 7.30 4.28 -5.58
CA ILE A 164 6.31 4.56 -4.53
C ILE A 164 6.54 5.94 -3.92
N PHE A 165 7.80 6.31 -3.64
CA PHE A 165 8.13 7.67 -3.23
C PHE A 165 7.69 8.71 -4.28
N ALA A 166 7.99 8.49 -5.56
CA ALA A 166 7.64 9.41 -6.64
C ALA A 166 6.12 9.54 -6.83
N PHE A 167 5.37 8.45 -6.68
CA PHE A 167 3.91 8.46 -6.75
C PHE A 167 3.31 9.20 -5.54
N THR A 168 3.76 8.88 -4.33
CA THR A 168 3.25 9.52 -3.10
C THR A 168 3.67 10.98 -3.01
N TRP A 169 4.81 11.38 -3.59
CA TRP A 169 5.18 12.77 -3.76
C TRP A 169 4.24 13.50 -4.74
N LEU A 170 3.90 12.88 -5.88
CA LEU A 170 2.88 13.42 -6.79
C LEU A 170 1.54 13.59 -6.06
N GLU A 171 1.11 12.56 -5.33
CA GLU A 171 -0.17 12.54 -4.64
C GLU A 171 -0.23 13.56 -3.50
N LEU A 172 0.82 13.69 -2.69
CA LEU A 172 0.76 14.41 -1.41
C LEU A 172 1.41 15.80 -1.43
N VAL A 173 2.39 16.03 -2.31
CA VAL A 173 3.27 17.21 -2.25
C VAL A 173 3.27 18.05 -3.52
N ALA A 174 3.11 17.42 -4.69
CA ALA A 174 3.25 18.11 -5.96
C ALA A 174 2.24 19.27 -6.11
N PRO A 175 2.69 20.46 -6.53
CA PRO A 175 1.78 21.54 -6.89
C PRO A 175 0.94 21.10 -8.09
N ASP A 176 -0.31 21.56 -8.14
CA ASP A 176 -1.21 21.33 -9.27
C ASP A 176 -1.38 19.84 -9.63
N ARG A 177 -1.24 18.95 -8.64
CA ARG A 177 -1.36 17.48 -8.78
C ARG A 177 -2.65 17.00 -9.45
N ALA A 178 -3.72 17.79 -9.37
CA ALA A 178 -5.02 17.51 -10.00
C ALA A 178 -5.21 18.31 -11.30
N THR A 179 -4.15 18.48 -12.09
CA THR A 179 -4.19 19.08 -13.44
C THR A 179 -3.68 18.10 -14.50
N LEU A 180 -4.23 18.21 -15.71
CA LEU A 180 -3.84 17.33 -16.82
C LEU A 180 -2.36 17.44 -17.17
N PRO A 181 -1.72 18.62 -17.29
CA PRO A 181 -0.31 18.69 -17.67
C PRO A 181 0.62 17.96 -16.69
N VAL A 182 0.37 18.09 -15.39
CA VAL A 182 1.17 17.43 -14.35
C VAL A 182 0.97 15.92 -14.42
N LEU A 183 -0.27 15.44 -14.52
CA LEU A 183 -0.55 14.02 -14.57
C LEU A 183 -0.09 13.38 -15.90
N GLN A 184 -0.22 14.08 -17.03
CA GLN A 184 0.31 13.66 -18.33
C GLN A 184 1.82 13.50 -18.27
N ALA A 185 2.55 14.48 -17.73
CA ALA A 185 4.00 14.42 -17.58
C ALA A 185 4.41 13.23 -16.70
N TRP A 186 3.73 13.03 -15.57
CA TRP A 186 4.03 11.93 -14.66
C TRP A 186 3.74 10.56 -15.29
N ILE A 187 2.58 10.38 -15.94
CA ILE A 187 2.23 9.12 -16.62
C ILE A 187 3.18 8.85 -17.78
N ALA A 188 3.55 9.87 -18.56
CA ALA A 188 4.53 9.73 -19.63
C ALA A 188 5.88 9.26 -19.07
N LEU A 189 6.36 9.87 -17.99
CA LEU A 189 7.58 9.46 -17.31
C LEU A 189 7.49 8.03 -16.78
N TYR A 190 6.38 7.66 -16.14
CA TYR A 190 6.12 6.31 -15.65
C TYR A 190 6.15 5.28 -16.79
N VAL A 191 5.48 5.57 -17.91
CA VAL A 191 5.44 4.70 -19.09
C VAL A 191 6.84 4.54 -19.69
N VAL A 192 7.57 5.64 -19.86
CA VAL A 192 8.93 5.63 -20.42
C VAL A 192 9.86 4.82 -19.53
N ILE A 193 9.93 5.10 -18.22
CA ILE A 193 10.81 4.38 -17.29
C ILE A 193 10.46 2.89 -17.25
N THR A 194 9.16 2.56 -17.20
CA THR A 194 8.72 1.16 -17.08
C THR A 194 8.99 0.37 -18.37
N LEU A 195 8.63 0.92 -19.53
CA LEU A 195 8.86 0.23 -20.81
C LEU A 195 10.34 0.20 -21.19
N PHE A 196 11.08 1.28 -20.98
CA PHE A 196 12.52 1.30 -21.25
C PHE A 196 13.26 0.31 -20.35
N GLY A 197 12.92 0.25 -19.06
CA GLY A 197 13.47 -0.77 -18.16
C GLY A 197 13.09 -2.20 -18.58
N ALA A 198 11.89 -2.42 -19.15
CA ALA A 198 11.49 -3.70 -19.70
C ALA A 198 12.25 -4.09 -20.98
N ILE A 199 12.60 -3.13 -21.82
CA ILE A 199 13.49 -3.35 -22.98
C ILE A 199 14.90 -3.72 -22.50
N LEU A 200 15.42 -2.99 -21.51
CA LEU A 200 16.76 -3.24 -20.97
C LEU A 200 16.85 -4.56 -20.23
N PHE A 201 15.90 -4.90 -19.35
CA PHE A 201 16.04 -6.02 -18.41
C PHE A 201 15.02 -7.15 -18.60
N GLY A 202 14.18 -7.05 -19.62
CA GLY A 202 13.09 -7.99 -19.90
C GLY A 202 11.91 -7.85 -18.94
N ASP A 203 11.00 -8.82 -18.99
CA ASP A 203 9.76 -8.84 -18.20
C ASP A 203 9.97 -8.92 -16.67
N ARG A 204 11.18 -9.24 -16.21
CA ARG A 204 11.58 -9.21 -14.80
C ARG A 204 11.58 -7.79 -14.24
N TRP A 205 11.80 -6.78 -15.08
CA TRP A 205 11.78 -5.38 -14.67
C TRP A 205 10.48 -4.99 -13.97
N PHE A 206 9.33 -5.43 -14.49
CA PHE A 206 8.03 -5.09 -13.89
C PHE A 206 7.92 -5.54 -12.43
N ALA A 207 8.44 -6.72 -12.09
CA ALA A 207 8.41 -7.21 -10.70
C ALA A 207 9.34 -6.44 -9.75
N SER A 208 10.32 -5.72 -10.28
CA SER A 208 11.38 -5.02 -9.53
C SER A 208 11.22 -3.50 -9.53
N GLY A 209 10.70 -2.93 -10.62
CA GLY A 209 10.72 -1.50 -10.89
C GLY A 209 9.36 -0.86 -11.16
N ASP A 210 8.29 -1.63 -11.39
CA ASP A 210 6.95 -1.06 -11.39
C ASP A 210 6.46 -0.92 -9.93
N PRO A 211 6.28 0.31 -9.40
CA PRO A 211 5.80 0.53 -8.04
C PRO A 211 4.46 -0.15 -7.77
N PHE A 212 3.53 -0.14 -8.74
CA PHE A 212 2.21 -0.72 -8.56
C PHE A 212 2.25 -2.26 -8.56
N GLU A 213 3.12 -2.89 -9.36
CA GLU A 213 3.30 -4.35 -9.31
C GLU A 213 3.93 -4.80 -7.99
N ALA A 214 4.96 -4.09 -7.53
CA ALA A 214 5.62 -4.39 -6.26
C ALA A 214 4.65 -4.22 -5.08
N TYR A 215 3.90 -3.12 -5.07
CA TYR A 215 2.87 -2.82 -4.07
C TYR A 215 1.75 -3.88 -4.04
N ALA A 216 1.14 -4.15 -5.20
CA ALA A 216 0.09 -5.15 -5.33
C ALA A 216 0.58 -6.56 -4.96
N THR A 217 1.81 -6.92 -5.35
CA THR A 217 2.40 -8.22 -5.01
C THR A 217 2.68 -8.35 -3.51
N LEU A 218 3.12 -7.27 -2.86
CA LEU A 218 3.35 -7.25 -1.42
C LEU A 218 2.03 -7.44 -0.65
N LEU A 219 0.99 -6.71 -1.02
CA LEU A 219 -0.34 -6.83 -0.40
C LEU A 219 -1.01 -8.17 -0.70
N ALA A 220 -0.82 -8.71 -1.90
CA ALA A 220 -1.32 -10.04 -2.27
C ALA A 220 -0.76 -11.16 -1.40
N ARG A 221 0.35 -10.95 -0.67
CA ARG A 221 0.83 -11.93 0.32
C ARG A 221 -0.09 -12.06 1.53
N MET A 222 -1.00 -11.12 1.76
CA MET A 222 -2.09 -11.27 2.72
C MET A 222 -3.37 -11.85 2.10
N SER A 223 -3.37 -12.20 0.81
CA SER A 223 -4.50 -12.90 0.21
C SER A 223 -4.59 -14.36 0.72
N PRO A 224 -5.79 -14.96 0.72
CA PRO A 224 -5.95 -16.37 1.05
C PRO A 224 -5.41 -17.30 -0.06
N TRP A 225 -5.00 -16.75 -1.20
CA TRP A 225 -4.52 -17.50 -2.35
C TRP A 225 -3.00 -17.55 -2.37
N GLY A 226 -2.43 -18.75 -2.46
CA GLY A 226 -1.00 -18.95 -2.53
C GLY A 226 -0.61 -19.87 -3.68
N ARG A 227 0.69 -19.86 -4.01
CA ARG A 227 1.31 -20.95 -4.77
C ARG A 227 2.19 -21.73 -3.82
N ARG A 228 1.97 -23.05 -3.76
CA ARG A 228 2.84 -23.94 -3.00
C ARG A 228 4.09 -24.26 -3.81
N THR A 229 5.12 -24.78 -3.15
CA THR A 229 6.41 -25.14 -3.75
C THR A 229 6.33 -26.10 -4.95
N ASP A 230 5.27 -26.89 -5.05
CA ASP A 230 4.97 -27.79 -6.17
C ASP A 230 4.22 -27.10 -7.34
N GLY A 231 3.96 -25.80 -7.25
CA GLY A 231 3.28 -25.00 -8.26
C GLY A 231 1.76 -25.00 -8.18
N ALA A 232 1.16 -25.83 -7.32
CA ALA A 232 -0.29 -25.90 -7.15
C ALA A 232 -0.84 -24.59 -6.58
N LEU A 233 -2.02 -24.19 -7.06
CA LEU A 233 -2.80 -23.12 -6.42
C LEU A 233 -3.38 -23.65 -5.12
N VAL A 234 -3.13 -22.96 -4.01
CA VAL A 234 -3.55 -23.38 -2.67
C VAL A 234 -4.39 -22.32 -1.98
N LEU A 235 -5.35 -22.77 -1.18
CA LEU A 235 -5.98 -21.94 -0.15
C LEU A 235 -5.12 -21.99 1.13
N ARG A 236 -4.68 -20.83 1.58
CA ARG A 236 -3.75 -20.66 2.71
C ARG A 236 -4.26 -19.55 3.64
N ARG A 237 -3.94 -19.66 4.93
CA ARG A 237 -4.23 -18.57 5.88
C ARG A 237 -3.41 -17.31 5.48
N PRO A 238 -4.01 -16.11 5.46
CA PRO A 238 -3.32 -14.86 5.09
C PRO A 238 -1.94 -14.67 5.71
N LEU A 239 -1.81 -14.82 7.02
CA LEU A 239 -0.52 -14.64 7.72
C LEU A 239 0.51 -15.71 7.39
N GLU A 240 0.06 -16.92 7.05
CA GLU A 240 0.96 -17.99 6.61
C GLU A 240 1.42 -17.76 5.17
N ASN A 241 0.58 -17.14 4.33
CA ASN A 241 1.00 -16.71 2.99
C ASN A 241 2.00 -15.54 3.05
N LEU A 242 1.78 -14.64 4.01
CA LEU A 242 2.65 -13.52 4.31
C LEU A 242 4.03 -13.95 4.80
N ASP A 243 4.11 -15.00 5.61
CA ASP A 243 5.36 -15.62 6.04
C ASP A 243 6.22 -16.14 4.86
N GLY A 244 5.59 -16.47 3.72
CA GLY A 244 6.29 -16.85 2.48
C GLY A 244 6.99 -15.69 1.73
N LEU A 245 6.94 -14.46 2.26
CA LEU A 245 7.62 -13.32 1.64
C LEU A 245 9.14 -13.53 1.61
N LYS A 246 9.70 -13.46 0.39
CA LYS A 246 11.14 -13.65 0.16
C LYS A 246 11.90 -12.34 0.32
N VAL A 247 12.98 -12.38 1.09
CA VAL A 247 13.87 -11.23 1.29
C VAL A 247 14.57 -10.89 -0.01
N GLN A 248 14.52 -9.62 -0.39
CA GLN A 248 15.18 -9.07 -1.56
C GLN A 248 15.75 -7.68 -1.22
N PRO A 249 16.84 -7.24 -1.87
CA PRO A 249 17.33 -5.87 -1.74
C PRO A 249 16.21 -4.87 -2.00
N GLY A 250 16.16 -3.76 -1.26
CA GLY A 250 15.12 -2.74 -1.40
C GLY A 250 13.76 -3.08 -0.77
N LEU A 251 13.50 -4.32 -0.32
CA LEU A 251 12.21 -4.67 0.32
C LEU A 251 11.91 -3.81 1.54
N VAL A 252 12.90 -3.60 2.40
CA VAL A 252 12.74 -2.76 3.60
C VAL A 252 12.51 -1.29 3.21
N GLY A 253 13.18 -0.81 2.16
CA GLY A 253 12.96 0.52 1.62
C GLY A 253 11.54 0.69 1.06
N LEU A 254 11.02 -0.32 0.34
CA LEU A 254 9.64 -0.32 -0.16
C LEU A 254 8.62 -0.26 0.98
N VAL A 255 8.79 -1.10 2.00
CA VAL A 255 7.92 -1.12 3.19
C VAL A 255 7.99 0.20 3.95
N ALA A 256 9.18 0.77 4.11
CA ALA A 256 9.37 2.07 4.75
C ALA A 256 8.75 3.21 3.93
N ALA A 257 8.84 3.17 2.59
CA ALA A 257 8.20 4.14 1.72
C ALA A 257 6.69 4.08 1.85
N LEU A 258 6.08 2.88 1.88
CA LEU A 258 4.64 2.70 2.07
C LEU A 258 4.17 3.22 3.43
N LEU A 259 4.80 2.78 4.52
CA LEU A 259 4.37 3.17 5.85
C LEU A 259 4.69 4.65 6.16
N GLY A 260 5.86 5.14 5.76
CA GLY A 260 6.29 6.52 5.98
C GLY A 260 5.48 7.53 5.17
N SER A 261 5.18 7.25 3.90
CA SER A 261 4.30 8.12 3.11
C SER A 261 2.88 8.17 3.68
N THR A 262 2.35 7.06 4.17
CA THR A 262 1.03 7.03 4.81
C THR A 262 1.01 7.80 6.14
N ALA A 263 2.08 7.70 6.93
CA ALA A 263 2.23 8.53 8.13
C ALA A 263 2.31 10.02 7.78
N TYR A 264 3.01 10.37 6.69
CA TYR A 264 3.06 11.73 6.18
C TYR A 264 1.69 12.21 5.66
N ASP A 265 0.90 11.36 4.99
CA ASP A 265 -0.46 11.69 4.57
C ASP A 265 -1.32 12.12 5.78
N GLY A 266 -1.35 11.30 6.84
CA GLY A 266 -2.05 11.67 8.08
C GLY A 266 -1.52 12.97 8.71
N PHE A 267 -0.21 13.16 8.74
CA PHE A 267 0.41 14.36 9.30
C PHE A 267 0.14 15.62 8.49
N SER A 268 0.22 15.54 7.17
CA SER A 268 0.10 16.67 6.25
C SER A 268 -1.32 17.23 6.18
N ASN A 269 -2.32 16.45 6.58
CA ASN A 269 -3.71 16.88 6.76
C ASN A 269 -3.97 17.53 8.13
N SER A 270 -3.02 17.53 9.07
CA SER A 270 -3.24 18.13 10.39
C SER A 270 -3.28 19.66 10.33
N SER A 271 -4.22 20.27 11.06
CA SER A 271 -4.40 21.73 11.10
C SER A 271 -3.17 22.45 11.65
N ALA A 272 -2.47 21.85 12.61
CA ALA A 272 -1.23 22.37 13.18
C ALA A 272 -0.11 22.46 12.13
N TRP A 273 0.07 21.40 11.33
CA TRP A 273 1.05 21.40 10.24
C TRP A 273 0.70 22.44 9.18
N ILE A 274 -0.55 22.44 8.70
CA ILE A 274 -1.00 23.36 7.65
C ILE A 274 -0.81 24.81 8.09
N GLY A 275 -1.25 25.14 9.31
CA GLY A 275 -1.10 26.47 9.88
C GLY A 275 0.36 26.89 10.03
N TRP A 276 1.24 26.01 10.50
CA TRP A 276 2.67 26.32 10.60
C TRP A 276 3.33 26.50 9.22
N ALA A 277 3.09 25.56 8.29
CA ALA A 277 3.73 25.55 6.99
C ALA A 277 3.29 26.74 6.11
N GLN A 278 2.04 27.21 6.23
CA GLN A 278 1.57 28.40 5.53
C GLN A 278 2.20 29.70 6.07
N ASN A 279 2.61 29.74 7.34
CA ASN A 279 3.15 30.93 7.99
C ASN A 279 4.70 30.95 8.08
N SER A 280 5.38 29.90 7.63
CA SER A 280 6.83 29.78 7.77
C SER A 280 7.64 30.63 6.78
N GLY A 281 7.00 31.16 5.73
CA GLY A 281 7.67 31.87 4.63
C GLY A 281 8.41 30.95 3.63
N TYR A 282 8.40 29.63 3.84
CA TYR A 282 8.95 28.64 2.91
C TYR A 282 7.90 28.06 1.98
N SER A 283 8.32 27.55 0.82
CA SER A 283 7.41 26.85 -0.11
C SER A 283 6.85 25.57 0.52
N MET A 284 5.52 25.40 0.43
CA MET A 284 4.82 24.17 0.88
C MET A 284 5.37 22.92 0.19
N THR A 285 5.76 23.01 -1.08
CA THR A 285 6.36 21.89 -1.83
C THR A 285 7.71 21.48 -1.23
N LEU A 286 8.55 22.45 -0.85
CA LEU A 286 9.85 22.17 -0.22
C LEU A 286 9.64 21.51 1.15
N LEU A 287 8.81 22.12 2.00
CA LEU A 287 8.51 21.60 3.33
C LEU A 287 7.88 20.20 3.27
N GLY A 288 6.92 20.01 2.37
CA GLY A 288 6.28 18.72 2.18
C GLY A 288 7.23 17.65 1.66
N THR A 289 8.13 18.00 0.74
CA THR A 289 9.15 17.07 0.23
C THR A 289 10.10 16.62 1.34
N LEU A 290 10.61 17.57 2.14
CA LEU A 290 11.51 17.27 3.24
C LEU A 290 10.83 16.42 4.32
N MET A 291 9.58 16.73 4.65
CA MET A 291 8.83 15.96 5.64
C MET A 291 8.49 14.55 5.13
N LEU A 292 8.06 14.39 3.88
CA LEU A 292 7.83 13.06 3.29
C LEU A 292 9.10 12.19 3.38
N ILE A 293 10.25 12.74 3.00
CA ILE A 293 11.54 12.05 3.13
C ILE A 293 11.83 11.73 4.60
N ALA A 294 11.62 12.68 5.51
CA ALA A 294 11.86 12.50 6.93
C ALA A 294 11.03 11.37 7.54
N PHE A 295 9.74 11.27 7.20
CA PHE A 295 8.86 10.19 7.68
C PHE A 295 9.30 8.81 7.14
N ILE A 296 9.67 8.73 5.86
CA ILE A 296 10.17 7.48 5.25
C ILE A 296 11.49 7.05 5.91
N LEU A 297 12.43 7.99 6.11
CA LEU A 297 13.69 7.71 6.78
C LEU A 297 13.50 7.36 8.25
N PHE A 298 12.56 8.03 8.95
CA PHE A 298 12.22 7.72 10.32
C PHE A 298 11.76 6.28 10.46
N VAL A 299 10.83 5.82 9.61
CA VAL A 299 10.38 4.42 9.61
C VAL A 299 11.55 3.50 9.28
N LEU A 300 12.31 3.78 8.22
CA LEU A 300 13.44 2.95 7.80
C LEU A 300 14.47 2.76 8.93
N ILE A 301 14.84 3.84 9.61
CA ILE A 301 15.84 3.85 10.69
C ILE A 301 15.31 3.16 11.93
N THR A 302 14.11 3.51 12.39
CA THR A 302 13.55 2.95 13.63
C THR A 302 13.23 1.46 13.48
N TYR A 303 12.64 1.04 12.37
CA TYR A 303 12.36 -0.37 12.08
C TYR A 303 13.65 -1.18 11.90
N SER A 304 14.61 -0.71 11.09
CA SER A 304 15.87 -1.42 10.87
C SER A 304 16.71 -1.46 12.16
N GLY A 305 16.74 -0.36 12.90
CA GLY A 305 17.41 -0.27 14.20
C GLY A 305 16.84 -1.26 15.22
N ALA A 306 15.51 -1.33 15.32
CA ALA A 306 14.84 -2.27 16.22
C ALA A 306 15.10 -3.74 15.85
N THR A 307 15.05 -4.09 14.56
CA THR A 307 15.31 -5.47 14.11
C THR A 307 16.78 -5.88 14.23
N LEU A 308 17.72 -4.94 14.05
CA LEU A 308 19.15 -5.18 14.30
C LEU A 308 19.45 -5.29 15.80
N LEU A 309 18.84 -4.45 16.64
CA LEU A 309 18.97 -4.53 18.09
C LEU A 309 18.37 -5.83 18.63
N ALA A 310 17.22 -6.24 18.10
CA ALA A 310 16.60 -7.54 18.36
C ALA A 310 17.54 -8.71 18.09
N GLY A 311 18.25 -8.66 16.96
CA GLY A 311 19.29 -9.61 16.60
C GLY A 311 20.43 -9.65 17.61
N ARG A 312 20.98 -8.47 17.97
CA ARG A 312 22.06 -8.35 18.96
C ARG A 312 21.67 -8.91 20.33
N LEU A 313 20.44 -8.65 20.79
CA LEU A 313 19.92 -9.18 22.06
C LEU A 313 19.67 -10.70 22.02
N SER A 314 19.64 -11.31 20.83
CA SER A 314 19.33 -12.72 20.61
C SER A 314 20.51 -13.53 20.06
N ASP A 315 21.74 -13.01 20.16
CA ASP A 315 22.97 -13.57 19.58
C ASP A 315 22.88 -13.87 18.07
N SER A 316 22.02 -13.15 17.36
CA SER A 316 21.84 -13.26 15.91
C SER A 316 22.50 -12.06 15.23
N SER A 317 23.67 -12.26 14.63
CA SER A 317 24.44 -11.20 13.95
C SER A 317 24.01 -10.97 12.49
N ARG A 318 22.82 -11.40 12.11
CA ARG A 318 22.34 -11.35 10.72
C ARG A 318 21.97 -9.92 10.33
N THR A 319 22.76 -9.31 9.46
CA THR A 319 22.43 -8.01 8.82
C THR A 319 21.16 -8.08 7.96
N SER A 320 20.70 -9.29 7.61
CA SER A 320 19.47 -9.54 6.86
C SER A 320 18.18 -9.55 7.70
N LEU A 321 18.27 -9.39 9.03
CA LEU A 321 17.10 -9.39 9.93
C LEU A 321 16.00 -8.40 9.54
N PRO A 322 16.29 -7.13 9.19
CA PRO A 322 15.25 -6.20 8.76
C PRO A 322 14.41 -6.74 7.60
N GLY A 323 15.05 -7.42 6.64
CA GLY A 323 14.35 -8.07 5.53
C GLY A 323 13.54 -9.29 5.96
N LEU A 324 14.06 -10.09 6.91
CA LEU A 324 13.38 -11.29 7.41
C LEU A 324 12.11 -10.99 8.22
N PHE A 325 12.00 -9.80 8.80
CA PHE A 325 10.82 -9.32 9.52
C PHE A 325 9.89 -8.44 8.67
N ALA A 326 10.27 -8.10 7.42
CA ALA A 326 9.57 -7.08 6.63
C ALA A 326 8.10 -7.44 6.37
N HIS A 327 7.78 -8.74 6.34
CA HIS A 327 6.41 -9.23 6.19
C HIS A 327 5.51 -8.78 7.33
N SER A 328 6.03 -8.60 8.54
CA SER A 328 5.26 -8.14 9.72
C SER A 328 4.74 -6.71 9.61
N VAL A 329 5.29 -5.90 8.70
CA VAL A 329 4.86 -4.51 8.50
C VAL A 329 3.73 -4.41 7.47
N VAL A 330 3.55 -5.40 6.61
CA VAL A 330 2.52 -5.39 5.56
C VAL A 330 1.09 -5.26 6.14
N PRO A 331 0.70 -5.99 7.22
CA PRO A 331 -0.61 -5.83 7.85
C PRO A 331 -0.83 -4.43 8.44
N ILE A 332 0.24 -3.77 8.88
CA ILE A 332 0.19 -2.42 9.41
C ILE A 332 -0.15 -1.46 8.27
N ALA A 333 0.61 -1.51 7.17
CA ALA A 333 0.33 -0.71 5.99
C ALA A 333 -1.11 -0.93 5.47
N PHE A 334 -1.59 -2.18 5.46
CA PHE A 334 -2.99 -2.48 5.11
C PHE A 334 -4.00 -1.83 6.06
N GLY A 335 -3.79 -1.96 7.38
CA GLY A 335 -4.64 -1.33 8.39
C GLY A 335 -4.74 0.18 8.21
N TYR A 336 -3.62 0.83 7.89
CA TYR A 336 -3.60 2.27 7.57
C TYR A 336 -4.35 2.60 6.29
N VAL A 337 -4.16 1.84 5.20
CA VAL A 337 -4.91 2.07 3.95
C VAL A 337 -6.41 2.02 4.22
N VAL A 338 -6.88 1.04 4.98
CA VAL A 338 -8.30 0.95 5.36
C VAL A 338 -8.71 2.14 6.22
N ALA A 339 -7.92 2.51 7.23
CA ALA A 339 -8.27 3.61 8.12
C ALA A 339 -8.33 4.97 7.41
N HIS A 340 -7.43 5.24 6.47
CA HIS A 340 -7.33 6.55 5.81
C HIS A 340 -8.16 6.63 4.52
N TYR A 341 -8.19 5.56 3.73
CA TYR A 341 -8.71 5.60 2.37
C TYR A 341 -10.07 4.90 2.19
N LEU A 342 -10.65 4.21 3.19
CA LEU A 342 -11.92 3.50 3.00
C LEU A 342 -13.07 4.41 2.57
N THR A 343 -13.30 5.51 3.30
CA THR A 343 -14.38 6.47 2.97
C THR A 343 -14.11 7.15 1.62
N LEU A 344 -12.85 7.50 1.35
CA LEU A 344 -12.44 8.07 0.08
C LEU A 344 -12.71 7.10 -1.07
N PHE A 345 -12.34 5.84 -0.92
CA PHE A 345 -12.56 4.79 -1.93
C PHE A 345 -14.04 4.58 -2.21
N ILE A 346 -14.89 4.59 -1.18
CA ILE A 346 -16.33 4.41 -1.35
C ILE A 346 -16.94 5.62 -2.08
N LEU A 347 -16.66 6.84 -1.64
CA LEU A 347 -17.30 8.04 -2.21
C LEU A 347 -16.69 8.43 -3.55
N GLU A 348 -15.37 8.59 -3.61
CA GLU A 348 -14.67 9.02 -4.81
C GLU A 348 -14.50 7.88 -5.81
N GLY A 349 -14.50 6.61 -5.38
CA GLY A 349 -14.60 5.48 -6.31
C GLY A 349 -15.93 5.46 -7.05
N GLN A 350 -17.06 5.65 -6.35
CA GLN A 350 -18.38 5.82 -6.99
C GLN A 350 -18.37 7.00 -7.96
N ARG A 351 -17.88 8.16 -7.52
CA ARG A 351 -17.80 9.36 -8.36
C ARG A 351 -16.97 9.12 -9.62
N THR A 352 -15.82 8.47 -9.48
CA THR A 352 -14.95 8.13 -10.60
C THR A 352 -15.66 7.22 -11.60
N LEU A 353 -16.37 6.19 -11.13
CA LEU A 353 -17.15 5.28 -11.99
C LEU A 353 -18.31 6.00 -12.71
N ILE A 354 -18.90 7.02 -12.08
CA ILE A 354 -19.92 7.87 -12.72
C ILE A 354 -19.28 8.73 -13.81
N TYR A 355 -18.17 9.41 -13.51
CA TYR A 355 -17.46 10.26 -14.47
C TYR A 355 -16.84 9.48 -15.62
N LEU A 356 -16.50 8.20 -15.42
CA LEU A 356 -16.04 7.34 -16.50
C LEU A 356 -17.10 7.15 -17.59
N SER A 357 -18.39 7.44 -17.36
CA SER A 357 -19.39 7.47 -18.44
C SER A 357 -19.26 8.67 -19.38
N ASP A 358 -18.63 9.76 -18.93
CA ASP A 358 -18.38 10.97 -19.74
C ASP A 358 -16.88 11.33 -19.77
N PRO A 359 -16.04 10.51 -20.42
CA PRO A 359 -14.58 10.63 -20.35
C PRO A 359 -14.04 11.95 -20.92
N LEU A 360 -14.81 12.63 -21.77
CA LEU A 360 -14.43 13.88 -22.43
C LEU A 360 -15.19 15.10 -21.85
N SER A 361 -16.05 14.90 -20.85
CA SER A 361 -16.91 15.96 -20.29
C SER A 361 -17.76 16.66 -21.37
N ASN A 362 -18.29 15.90 -22.33
CA ASN A 362 -19.07 16.40 -23.46
C ASN A 362 -20.53 15.93 -23.46
N GLY A 363 -20.99 15.36 -22.34
CA GLY A 363 -22.34 14.80 -22.19
C GLY A 363 -22.46 13.34 -22.67
N ALA A 364 -21.34 12.67 -22.96
CA ALA A 364 -21.35 11.24 -23.24
C ALA A 364 -21.86 10.45 -22.04
N ASN A 365 -22.48 9.29 -22.31
CA ASN A 365 -22.95 8.39 -21.27
C ASN A 365 -22.66 6.93 -21.63
N VAL A 366 -21.37 6.63 -21.83
CA VAL A 366 -20.90 5.36 -22.43
C VAL A 366 -21.37 4.14 -21.65
N PHE A 367 -21.46 4.22 -20.31
CA PHE A 367 -21.91 3.11 -19.46
C PHE A 367 -23.31 3.31 -18.87
N GLY A 368 -24.03 4.37 -19.26
CA GLY A 368 -25.34 4.67 -18.70
C GLY A 368 -25.33 5.23 -17.28
N THR A 369 -24.17 5.45 -16.66
CA THR A 369 -24.03 5.88 -15.25
C THR A 369 -23.97 7.39 -15.05
N GLY A 370 -23.91 8.20 -16.11
CA GLY A 370 -23.66 9.65 -16.02
C GLY A 370 -24.72 10.47 -15.27
N LEU A 371 -25.93 9.93 -15.08
CA LEU A 371 -27.01 10.57 -14.31
C LEU A 371 -27.13 10.04 -12.87
N LEU A 372 -26.30 9.08 -12.48
CA LEU A 372 -26.31 8.57 -11.11
C LEU A 372 -25.69 9.60 -10.15
N ALA A 373 -26.20 9.62 -8.92
CA ALA A 373 -25.61 10.39 -7.83
C ALA A 373 -24.75 9.47 -6.95
N VAL A 374 -23.71 10.04 -6.34
CA VAL A 374 -22.92 9.34 -5.32
C VAL A 374 -23.81 9.04 -4.11
N ASN A 375 -23.85 7.79 -3.67
CA ASN A 375 -24.53 7.44 -2.43
C ASN A 375 -23.66 7.86 -1.24
N THR A 376 -24.10 8.90 -0.53
CA THR A 376 -23.41 9.44 0.66
C THR A 376 -23.89 8.83 1.97
N GLY A 377 -24.74 7.78 1.96
CA GLY A 377 -25.32 7.21 3.18
C GLY A 377 -24.31 6.74 4.23
N ILE A 378 -23.07 6.44 3.82
CA ILE A 378 -21.96 6.13 4.74
C ILE A 378 -21.63 7.31 5.67
N THR A 379 -21.75 8.56 5.20
CA THR A 379 -21.41 9.76 5.99
C THR A 379 -22.37 9.98 7.16
N ASN A 380 -23.56 9.37 7.11
CA ASN A 380 -24.53 9.41 8.22
C ASN A 380 -24.12 8.49 9.39
N HIS A 381 -23.10 7.66 9.23
CA HIS A 381 -22.65 6.66 10.20
C HIS A 381 -21.24 6.96 10.71
N SER A 382 -20.99 8.20 11.15
CA SER A 382 -19.68 8.66 11.63
C SER A 382 -19.09 7.74 12.70
N THR A 383 -19.87 7.31 13.69
CA THR A 383 -19.42 6.36 14.74
C THR A 383 -18.91 5.05 14.15
N ALA A 384 -19.63 4.48 13.17
CA ALA A 384 -19.22 3.22 12.55
C ALA A 384 -17.92 3.39 11.77
N ILE A 385 -17.78 4.49 11.03
CA ILE A 385 -16.53 4.83 10.34
C ILE A 385 -15.38 4.90 11.34
N SER A 386 -15.52 5.68 12.41
CA SER A 386 -14.46 5.83 13.43
C SER A 386 -14.05 4.50 14.05
N VAL A 387 -15.02 3.65 14.39
CA VAL A 387 -14.76 2.31 14.94
C VAL A 387 -14.02 1.45 13.93
N ILE A 388 -14.43 1.44 12.66
CA ILE A 388 -13.73 0.70 11.60
C ILE A 388 -12.30 1.20 11.43
N GLN A 389 -12.07 2.52 11.44
CA GLN A 389 -10.72 3.09 11.32
C GLN A 389 -9.82 2.67 12.48
N VAL A 390 -10.30 2.80 13.72
CA VAL A 390 -9.53 2.39 14.91
C VAL A 390 -9.26 0.88 14.88
N LEU A 391 -10.27 0.06 14.59
CA LEU A 391 -10.11 -1.39 14.47
C LEU A 391 -9.15 -1.78 13.35
N ALA A 392 -9.18 -1.08 12.21
CA ALA A 392 -8.25 -1.34 11.11
C ALA A 392 -6.80 -1.10 11.53
N VAL A 393 -6.51 0.02 12.22
CA VAL A 393 -5.17 0.31 12.77
C VAL A 393 -4.76 -0.74 13.79
N VAL A 394 -5.62 -1.03 14.77
CA VAL A 394 -5.31 -1.99 15.86
C VAL A 394 -5.13 -3.41 15.32
N CYS A 395 -6.04 -3.90 14.48
CA CYS A 395 -5.94 -5.22 13.88
C CYS A 395 -4.70 -5.33 12.98
N GLY A 396 -4.39 -4.30 12.18
CA GLY A 396 -3.17 -4.27 11.37
C GLY A 396 -1.91 -4.46 12.22
N HIS A 397 -1.81 -3.75 13.34
CA HIS A 397 -0.68 -3.90 14.26
C HIS A 397 -0.68 -5.24 15.00
N LEU A 398 -1.82 -5.74 15.47
CA LEU A 398 -1.92 -7.05 16.10
C LEU A 398 -1.48 -8.18 15.16
N LEU A 399 -1.92 -8.15 13.89
CA LEU A 399 -1.51 -9.10 12.87
C LEU A 399 -0.01 -8.98 12.55
N GLY A 400 0.53 -7.76 12.56
CA GLY A 400 1.96 -7.50 12.45
C GLY A 400 2.75 -8.12 13.62
N VAL A 401 2.30 -7.92 14.85
CA VAL A 401 2.90 -8.51 16.06
C VAL A 401 2.88 -10.03 16.01
N VAL A 402 1.75 -10.64 15.62
CA VAL A 402 1.65 -12.11 15.44
C VAL A 402 2.67 -12.60 14.40
N SER A 403 2.77 -11.89 13.27
CA SER A 403 3.69 -12.26 12.17
C SER A 403 5.16 -12.10 12.56
N ALA A 404 5.48 -11.05 13.31
CA ALA A 404 6.82 -10.82 13.85
C ALA A 404 7.18 -11.85 14.92
N HIS A 405 6.24 -12.16 15.82
CA HIS A 405 6.45 -13.13 16.89
C HIS A 405 6.73 -14.53 16.34
N ASP A 406 5.90 -15.02 15.40
CA ASP A 406 6.11 -16.33 14.79
C ASP A 406 7.50 -16.43 14.12
N ARG A 407 7.89 -15.38 13.38
CA ARG A 407 9.22 -15.30 12.75
C ARG A 407 10.35 -15.23 13.77
N ALA A 408 10.19 -14.50 14.86
CA ALA A 408 11.20 -14.38 15.90
C ALA A 408 11.42 -15.71 16.63
N VAL A 409 10.36 -16.46 16.92
CA VAL A 409 10.45 -17.80 17.53
C VAL A 409 11.07 -18.81 16.56
N ALA A 410 10.95 -18.61 15.24
CA ALA A 410 11.66 -19.40 14.23
C ALA A 410 13.16 -19.07 14.14
N LEU A 411 13.55 -17.81 14.37
CA LEU A 411 14.91 -17.32 14.12
C LEU A 411 15.82 -17.28 15.37
N PHE A 412 15.25 -17.02 16.55
CA PHE A 412 16.02 -16.77 17.77
C PHE A 412 16.02 -17.97 18.71
N PRO A 413 17.08 -18.15 19.52
CA PRO A 413 17.10 -19.17 20.58
C PRO A 413 15.94 -18.98 21.56
N ARG A 414 15.28 -20.07 21.95
CA ARG A 414 14.06 -20.02 22.81
C ARG A 414 14.22 -19.21 24.10
N HIS A 415 15.40 -19.23 24.72
CA HIS A 415 15.66 -18.53 25.98
C HIS A 415 15.86 -17.01 25.81
N LYS A 416 16.16 -16.53 24.60
CA LYS A 416 16.36 -15.09 24.28
C LYS A 416 15.27 -14.51 23.37
N ALA A 417 14.38 -15.35 22.83
CA ALA A 417 13.35 -14.93 21.88
C ALA A 417 12.45 -13.79 22.39
N LEU A 418 12.12 -13.78 23.69
CA LEU A 418 11.32 -12.70 24.28
C LEU A 418 12.10 -11.39 24.41
N ALA A 419 13.33 -11.44 24.92
CA ALA A 419 14.19 -10.25 25.05
C ALA A 419 14.52 -9.64 23.67
N GLY A 420 14.77 -10.50 22.68
CA GLY A 420 14.98 -10.11 21.29
C GLY A 420 13.82 -9.36 20.67
N GLN A 421 12.60 -9.58 21.12
CA GLN A 421 11.42 -8.95 20.52
C GLN A 421 11.07 -7.58 21.14
N VAL A 422 11.65 -7.24 22.30
CA VAL A 422 11.34 -5.98 23.02
C VAL A 422 11.60 -4.73 22.15
N PRO A 423 12.74 -4.58 21.45
CA PRO A 423 12.94 -3.40 20.59
C PRO A 423 11.88 -3.23 19.51
N LEU A 424 11.47 -4.35 18.89
CA LEU A 424 10.44 -4.33 17.85
C LEU A 424 9.07 -4.02 18.45
N LEU A 425 8.75 -4.56 19.63
CA LEU A 425 7.53 -4.23 20.35
C LEU A 425 7.42 -2.73 20.66
N VAL A 426 8.49 -2.11 21.14
CA VAL A 426 8.53 -0.67 21.43
C VAL A 426 8.23 0.14 20.18
N VAL A 427 8.87 -0.20 19.05
CA VAL A 427 8.60 0.47 17.77
C VAL A 427 7.15 0.25 17.32
N MET A 428 6.61 -0.96 17.45
CA MET A 428 5.22 -1.26 17.08
C MET A 428 4.19 -0.50 17.92
N VAL A 429 4.40 -0.40 19.23
CA VAL A 429 3.56 0.41 20.13
C VAL A 429 3.66 1.89 19.74
N GLY A 430 4.88 2.38 19.49
CA GLY A 430 5.11 3.75 19.03
C GLY A 430 4.41 4.07 17.71
N TYR A 431 4.48 3.16 16.73
CA TYR A 431 3.77 3.30 15.45
C TYR A 431 2.25 3.26 15.63
N THR A 432 1.73 2.44 16.54
CA THR A 432 0.28 2.38 16.79
C THR A 432 -0.21 3.67 17.44
N ALA A 433 0.48 4.13 18.48
CA ALA A 433 0.13 5.35 19.18
C ALA A 433 0.26 6.57 18.26
N GLY A 434 1.35 6.65 17.49
CA GLY A 434 1.55 7.69 16.47
C GLY A 434 0.51 7.64 15.37
N GLY A 435 0.16 6.45 14.88
CA GLY A 435 -0.89 6.27 13.87
C GLY A 435 -2.26 6.75 14.32
N LEU A 436 -2.65 6.37 15.53
CA LEU A 436 -3.90 6.84 16.13
C LEU A 436 -3.84 8.35 16.38
N LEU A 437 -2.72 8.90 16.88
CA LEU A 437 -2.56 10.35 17.01
C LEU A 437 -2.82 11.06 15.67
N LEU A 438 -2.19 10.58 14.59
CA LEU A 438 -2.33 11.15 13.26
C LEU A 438 -3.78 11.04 12.74
N LEU A 439 -4.43 9.89 12.94
CA LEU A 439 -5.83 9.66 12.56
C LEU A 439 -6.80 10.65 13.25
N PHE A 440 -6.58 10.95 14.53
CA PHE A 440 -7.42 11.88 15.29
C PHE A 440 -7.04 13.35 15.08
N SER A 441 -5.83 13.62 14.57
CA SER A 441 -5.35 14.98 14.29
C SER A 441 -5.65 15.49 12.87
N SER A 442 -6.12 14.61 11.99
CA SER A 442 -6.32 14.85 10.54
C SER A 442 -7.77 15.08 10.14
#